data_AF-Q0RK81-F1
#
_entry.id   AF-Q0RK81-F1
#
_cell.length_a   1.000
_cell.length_b   1.000
_cell.length_c   1.000
_cell.angle_alpha   90.00
_cell.angle_beta   90.00
_cell.angle_gamma   90.00
#
_symmetry.space_group_name_H-M   'P 1'
#
loop_
_entity.id
_entity.type
_entity.pdbx_description
1 polymer ?
#
loop_
_entity_poly.entity_id
_entity_poly.type
_entity_poly.pdbx_seq_one_letter_code
_entity_poly.pdbx_strand_id
1 'polypeptide(L)'
;MTAALDLFESQGFHGTSVDEIATAAGVSRATLYQYFESKETIFVELLNECGGALMRVVRRIGPLGPTALGFDNLHWWLGEWAWVYDKYATMFVQWANVDSPRTSLRPMISGFLESYYDRIAERLVSSQVEGIDPVDAAMTLTTLVNRFNYFRHSGFGDGLPVEKLVDNLAVVLQLILFPHTPASAFAQLGAEGVGSARAPRPVRRPPLAAVPSPPVPEVTERFASLSPRASATVRQILDAGIQCFAERGYHLSFVDDIVATAGLARGTFYKYFDEKLDLLLALSAEASAVSTRLGVEIRGITLGPEGLGRLRGWLSDFVAFHLRYVGVTRTWIEAAPQDPRLDVVRRQVGHEMWADYAALLEQVERTYPLDLDVAGLVFFCLLERLPDTAVNMAPPKTPDEAAALLGTVIERGLLNGRPIGHAAA
;
A
#
# COMPACT_ATOMS: atom_id res chain seq x y z
N MET A 1 -7.07 0.55 28.66
CA MET A 1 -7.12 0.83 27.22
C MET A 1 -6.08 1.84 26.80
N THR A 2 -6.16 3.12 27.19
CA THR A 2 -5.14 4.15 26.84
C THR A 2 -3.70 3.73 27.15
N ALA A 3 -3.41 3.31 28.39
CA ALA A 3 -2.07 2.85 28.77
C ALA A 3 -1.56 1.67 27.91
N ALA A 4 -2.44 0.76 27.48
CA ALA A 4 -2.05 -0.34 26.60
C ALA A 4 -1.76 0.15 25.18
N LEU A 5 -2.56 1.09 24.68
CA LEU A 5 -2.38 1.69 23.36
C LEU A 5 -1.04 2.43 23.26
N ASP A 6 -0.72 3.26 24.26
CA ASP A 6 0.55 4.02 24.33
C ASP A 6 1.78 3.08 24.41
N LEU A 7 1.66 2.00 25.19
CA LEU A 7 2.73 0.99 25.30
C LEU A 7 2.88 0.18 24.01
N PHE A 8 1.78 -0.21 23.37
CA PHE A 8 1.85 -0.89 22.07
C PHE A 8 2.43 0.02 20.98
N GLU A 9 2.17 1.33 21.03
CA GLU A 9 2.73 2.30 20.09
C GLU A 9 4.25 2.43 20.28
N SER A 10 4.70 2.61 21.51
CA SER A 10 6.12 2.86 21.81
C SER A 10 7.00 1.60 21.76
N GLN A 11 6.45 0.42 22.08
CA GLN A 11 7.22 -0.82 22.28
C GLN A 11 6.82 -1.96 21.33
N GLY A 12 5.72 -1.79 20.58
CA GLY A 12 5.10 -2.86 19.82
C GLY A 12 4.29 -3.83 20.69
N PHE A 13 3.46 -4.65 20.03
CA PHE A 13 2.60 -5.62 20.72
C PHE A 13 3.40 -6.73 21.44
N HIS A 14 4.43 -7.26 20.79
CA HIS A 14 5.26 -8.33 21.37
C HIS A 14 6.17 -7.83 22.49
N GLY A 15 6.68 -6.60 22.39
CA GLY A 15 7.54 -5.97 23.40
C GLY A 15 6.81 -5.54 24.67
N THR A 16 5.47 -5.48 24.65
CA THR A 16 4.67 -5.05 25.80
C THR A 16 4.20 -6.25 26.64
N SER A 17 4.34 -6.14 27.96
CA SER A 17 3.85 -7.09 28.95
C SER A 17 2.57 -6.61 29.67
N VAL A 18 1.80 -7.55 30.23
CA VAL A 18 0.60 -7.24 31.04
C VAL A 18 0.96 -6.46 32.31
N ASP A 19 2.14 -6.71 32.88
CA ASP A 19 2.60 -6.04 34.10
C ASP A 19 2.94 -4.57 33.86
N GLU A 20 3.56 -4.26 32.72
CA GLU A 20 3.79 -2.88 32.28
C GLU A 20 2.48 -2.16 32.03
N ILE A 21 1.50 -2.81 31.40
CA ILE A 21 0.16 -2.23 31.17
C ILE A 21 -0.53 -1.91 32.50
N ALA A 22 -0.51 -2.84 33.46
CA ALA A 22 -1.10 -2.62 34.78
C ALA A 22 -0.44 -1.44 35.51
N THR A 23 0.90 -1.39 35.47
CA THR A 23 1.71 -0.33 36.07
C THR A 23 1.41 1.03 35.44
N ALA A 24 1.41 1.12 34.10
CA ALA A 24 1.11 2.34 33.38
C ALA A 24 -0.34 2.81 33.57
N ALA A 25 -1.27 1.88 33.76
CA ALA A 25 -2.67 2.19 34.08
C ALA A 25 -2.91 2.55 35.56
N GLY A 26 -1.89 2.46 36.43
CA GLY A 26 -2.01 2.71 37.86
C GLY A 26 -2.90 1.70 38.61
N VAL A 27 -3.02 0.47 38.09
CA VAL A 27 -3.83 -0.59 38.68
C VAL A 27 -2.98 -1.81 39.05
N SER A 28 -3.48 -2.66 39.94
CA SER A 28 -2.79 -3.92 40.25
C SER A 28 -2.93 -4.92 39.09
N ARG A 29 -1.97 -5.82 38.94
CA ARG A 29 -2.05 -6.94 37.99
C ARG A 29 -3.32 -7.77 38.19
N ALA A 30 -3.71 -8.01 39.45
CA ALA A 30 -4.93 -8.74 39.78
C ALA A 30 -6.19 -7.99 39.32
N THR A 31 -6.22 -6.66 39.44
CA THR A 31 -7.31 -5.81 38.94
C THR A 31 -7.39 -5.89 37.42
N LEU A 32 -6.26 -5.83 36.71
CA LEU A 32 -6.26 -5.92 35.25
C LEU A 32 -6.83 -7.26 34.76
N TYR A 33 -6.45 -8.37 35.39
CA TYR A 33 -6.96 -9.71 35.07
C TYR A 33 -8.45 -9.92 35.39
N GLN A 34 -9.07 -9.08 36.22
CA GLN A 34 -10.52 -9.13 36.42
C GLN A 34 -11.29 -8.68 35.16
N TYR A 35 -10.67 -7.87 34.30
CA TYR A 35 -11.29 -7.33 33.10
C TYR A 35 -10.80 -8.00 31.82
N PHE A 36 -9.52 -8.37 31.76
CA PHE A 36 -8.91 -8.92 30.55
C PHE A 36 -8.08 -10.16 30.88
N GLU A 37 -8.37 -11.27 30.21
CA GLU A 37 -7.65 -12.54 30.43
C GLU A 37 -6.19 -12.46 29.97
N SER A 38 -5.91 -11.67 28.93
CA SER A 38 -4.56 -11.48 28.40
C SER A 38 -4.38 -10.15 27.67
N LYS A 39 -3.15 -9.86 27.23
CA LYS A 39 -2.86 -8.68 26.39
C LYS A 39 -3.50 -8.80 25.01
N GLU A 40 -3.69 -10.02 24.50
CA GLU A 40 -4.41 -10.30 23.27
C GLU A 40 -5.87 -9.87 23.41
N THR A 41 -6.53 -10.17 24.54
CA THR A 41 -7.90 -9.68 24.83
C THR A 41 -7.95 -8.16 24.82
N ILE A 42 -6.99 -7.48 25.45
CA ILE A 42 -6.90 -6.00 25.42
C ILE A 42 -6.74 -5.48 23.98
N PHE A 43 -5.92 -6.14 23.18
CA PHE A 43 -5.71 -5.78 21.77
C PHE A 43 -6.98 -5.96 20.94
N VAL A 44 -7.72 -7.05 21.13
CA VAL A 44 -9.03 -7.28 20.48
C VAL A 44 -10.02 -6.17 20.84
N GLU A 45 -10.10 -5.79 22.12
CA GLU A 45 -10.99 -4.72 22.55
C GLU A 45 -10.60 -3.35 21.95
N LEU A 46 -9.30 -3.06 21.82
CA LEU A 46 -8.82 -1.87 21.10
C LEU A 46 -9.19 -1.91 19.61
N LEU A 47 -9.11 -3.07 18.97
CA LEU A 47 -9.57 -3.27 17.58
C LEU A 47 -11.07 -3.01 17.44
N ASN A 48 -11.88 -3.53 18.38
CA ASN A 48 -13.33 -3.30 18.40
C ASN A 48 -13.67 -1.81 18.61
N GLU A 49 -12.95 -1.12 19.50
CA GLU A 49 -13.10 0.33 19.69
C GLU A 49 -12.76 1.13 18.41
N CYS A 50 -11.64 0.78 17.76
CA CYS A 50 -11.19 1.38 16.51
C CYS A 50 -12.22 1.16 15.38
N GLY A 51 -12.64 -0.09 15.17
CA GLY A 51 -13.66 -0.44 14.19
C GLY A 51 -15.00 0.26 14.47
N GLY A 52 -15.41 0.32 15.73
CA GLY A 52 -16.60 1.08 16.15
C GLY A 52 -16.49 2.57 15.86
N ALA A 53 -15.30 3.17 16.00
CA ALA A 53 -15.05 4.56 15.62
C ALA A 53 -15.17 4.76 14.11
N LEU A 54 -14.53 3.92 13.29
CA LEU A 54 -14.67 3.95 11.84
C LEU A 54 -16.13 3.77 11.38
N MET A 55 -16.90 2.90 12.04
CA MET A 55 -18.33 2.71 11.73
C MET A 55 -19.15 3.97 12.02
N ARG A 56 -18.85 4.68 13.11
CA ARG A 56 -19.52 5.95 13.42
C ARG A 56 -19.22 7.00 12.36
N VAL A 57 -17.98 7.06 11.87
CA VAL A 57 -17.55 7.98 10.82
C VAL A 57 -18.31 7.70 9.51
N VAL A 58 -18.30 6.46 9.01
CA VAL A 58 -18.99 6.13 7.73
C VAL A 58 -20.50 6.35 7.80
N ARG A 59 -21.13 6.07 8.96
CA ARG A 59 -22.59 6.27 9.15
C ARG A 59 -23.01 7.74 9.05
N ARG A 60 -22.08 8.66 9.28
CA ARG A 60 -22.33 10.11 9.30
C ARG A 60 -21.93 10.80 8.00
N ILE A 61 -21.33 10.09 7.04
CA ILE A 61 -21.04 10.66 5.72
C ILE A 61 -22.34 11.15 5.10
N GLY A 62 -22.35 12.44 4.75
CA GLY A 62 -23.45 13.12 4.08
C GLY A 62 -23.67 12.62 2.65
N PRO A 63 -24.57 13.27 1.90
CA PRO A 63 -24.77 12.96 0.48
C PRO A 63 -23.48 13.23 -0.31
N LEU A 64 -23.11 12.30 -1.18
CA LEU A 64 -22.00 12.49 -2.12
C LEU A 64 -22.57 12.92 -3.49
N GLY A 65 -21.73 13.54 -4.31
CA GLY A 65 -22.11 13.97 -5.65
C GLY A 65 -21.05 14.87 -6.27
N PRO A 66 -21.16 15.18 -7.58
CA PRO A 66 -20.27 16.11 -8.30
C PRO A 66 -20.55 17.58 -7.93
N THR A 67 -20.58 17.90 -6.64
CA THR A 67 -20.96 19.21 -6.11
C THR A 67 -20.01 19.62 -4.99
N ALA A 68 -19.97 20.91 -4.66
CA ALA A 68 -19.20 21.41 -3.51
C ALA A 68 -19.60 20.69 -2.22
N LEU A 69 -20.90 20.54 -1.94
CA LEU A 69 -21.36 19.80 -0.75
C LEU A 69 -20.90 18.34 -0.74
N GLY A 70 -20.91 17.66 -1.90
CA GLY A 70 -20.43 16.29 -2.02
C GLY A 70 -18.93 16.18 -1.70
N PHE A 71 -18.15 17.12 -2.24
CA PHE A 71 -16.73 17.26 -1.94
C PHE A 71 -16.47 17.54 -0.45
N ASP A 72 -17.21 18.46 0.16
CA ASP A 72 -17.10 18.81 1.59
C ASP A 72 -17.38 17.60 2.49
N ASN A 73 -18.38 16.79 2.14
CA ASN A 73 -18.70 15.56 2.88
C ASN A 73 -17.59 14.51 2.76
N LEU A 74 -16.93 14.42 1.60
CA LEU A 74 -15.80 13.52 1.38
C LEU A 74 -14.54 14.00 2.12
N HIS A 75 -14.30 15.31 2.10
CA HIS A 75 -13.21 15.96 2.84
C HIS A 75 -13.38 15.79 4.36
N TRP A 76 -14.59 16.03 4.88
CA TRP A 76 -14.94 15.77 6.27
C TRP A 76 -14.69 14.31 6.66
N TRP A 77 -15.12 13.36 5.81
CA TRP A 77 -14.86 11.94 6.03
C TRP A 77 -13.37 11.63 6.16
N LEU A 78 -12.52 12.20 5.30
CA LEU A 78 -11.07 12.04 5.37
C LEU A 78 -10.48 12.59 6.68
N GLY A 79 -10.92 13.76 7.12
CA GLY A 79 -10.49 14.35 8.38
C GLY A 79 -10.82 13.48 9.59
N GLU A 80 -12.05 12.98 9.67
CA GLU A 80 -12.48 12.09 10.75
C GLU A 80 -11.73 10.74 10.70
N TRP A 81 -11.49 10.22 9.50
CA TRP A 81 -10.73 8.98 9.33
C TRP A 81 -9.28 9.15 9.79
N ALA A 82 -8.64 10.27 9.43
CA ALA A 82 -7.29 10.60 9.88
C ALA A 82 -7.22 10.74 11.42
N TRP A 83 -8.23 11.35 12.05
CA TRP A 83 -8.32 11.43 13.51
C TRP A 83 -8.43 10.04 14.17
N VAL A 84 -9.26 9.15 13.62
CA VAL A 84 -9.35 7.76 14.10
C VAL A 84 -8.02 7.05 13.93
N TYR A 85 -7.36 7.24 12.78
CA TYR A 85 -6.04 6.66 12.54
C TYR A 85 -5.01 7.15 13.56
N ASP A 86 -4.90 8.46 13.80
CA ASP A 86 -3.93 9.02 14.75
C ASP A 86 -4.13 8.47 16.16
N LYS A 87 -5.39 8.32 16.58
CA LYS A 87 -5.70 7.75 17.89
C LYS A 87 -5.34 6.27 17.97
N TYR A 88 -5.52 5.50 16.90
CA TYR A 88 -5.39 4.05 16.91
C TYR A 88 -4.29 3.53 15.97
N ALA A 89 -3.26 4.33 15.67
CA ALA A 89 -2.29 4.06 14.60
C ALA A 89 -1.64 2.68 14.76
N THR A 90 -1.30 2.33 16.00
CA THR A 90 -0.77 1.03 16.39
C THR A 90 -1.65 -0.14 15.96
N MET A 91 -2.98 0.00 15.97
CA MET A 91 -3.90 -1.05 15.52
C MET A 91 -3.80 -1.28 14.01
N PHE A 92 -3.51 -0.24 13.23
CA PHE A 92 -3.29 -0.35 11.78
C PHE A 92 -1.88 -0.85 11.46
N VAL A 93 -0.86 -0.40 12.20
CA VAL A 93 0.56 -0.70 11.96
C VAL A 93 0.94 -2.10 12.45
N GLN A 94 0.58 -2.46 13.69
CA GLN A 94 0.93 -3.77 14.27
C GLN A 94 0.08 -4.90 13.66
N TRP A 95 -1.09 -4.62 13.08
CA TRP A 95 -1.90 -5.60 12.38
C TRP A 95 -1.13 -6.32 11.25
N ALA A 96 -0.35 -5.58 10.46
CA ALA A 96 0.48 -6.16 9.40
C ALA A 96 1.53 -7.16 9.91
N ASN A 97 1.88 -7.09 11.20
CA ASN A 97 2.89 -7.92 11.87
C ASN A 97 2.29 -9.01 12.79
N VAL A 98 1.05 -8.85 13.25
CA VAL A 98 0.36 -9.76 14.19
C VAL A 98 -0.54 -10.77 13.46
N ASP A 99 -0.65 -10.68 12.12
CA ASP A 99 -1.29 -11.68 11.26
C ASP A 99 -0.49 -13.00 11.25
N SER A 100 -0.61 -13.75 12.34
CA SER A 100 -0.22 -15.14 12.43
C SER A 100 -1.45 -16.00 12.15
N PRO A 101 -1.34 -17.07 11.32
CA PRO A 101 -2.40 -18.05 11.08
C PRO A 101 -3.00 -18.70 12.34
N ARG A 102 -2.43 -18.45 13.52
CA ARG A 102 -2.84 -19.02 14.82
C ARG A 102 -3.69 -18.07 15.67
N THR A 103 -3.94 -16.83 15.25
CA THR A 103 -4.77 -15.89 16.02
C THR A 103 -6.20 -15.86 15.48
N SER A 104 -7.21 -15.81 16.35
CA SER A 104 -8.65 -15.77 16.01
C SER A 104 -9.13 -14.47 15.33
N LEU A 105 -8.22 -13.58 14.93
CA LEU A 105 -8.52 -12.20 14.51
C LEU A 105 -8.87 -12.06 13.02
N ARG A 106 -8.31 -12.90 12.14
CA ARG A 106 -8.51 -12.75 10.70
C ARG A 106 -9.98 -12.78 10.29
N PRO A 107 -10.82 -13.73 10.75
CA PRO A 107 -12.25 -13.74 10.42
C PRO A 107 -13.01 -12.50 10.94
N MET A 108 -12.66 -12.02 12.14
CA MET A 108 -13.25 -10.82 12.73
C MET A 108 -12.99 -9.58 11.87
N ILE A 109 -11.74 -9.41 11.43
CA ILE A 109 -11.33 -8.28 10.59
C ILE A 109 -11.96 -8.37 9.20
N SER A 110 -11.97 -9.56 8.60
CA SER A 110 -12.63 -9.77 7.31
C SER A 110 -14.11 -9.39 7.38
N GLY A 111 -14.83 -9.83 8.42
CA GLY A 111 -16.24 -9.47 8.60
C GLY A 111 -16.45 -7.97 8.88
N PHE A 112 -15.53 -7.32 9.59
CA PHE A 112 -15.54 -5.88 9.77
C PHE A 112 -15.37 -5.13 8.43
N LEU A 113 -14.37 -5.50 7.64
CA LEU A 113 -14.07 -4.85 6.36
C LEU A 113 -15.22 -5.04 5.37
N GLU A 114 -15.80 -6.24 5.31
CA GLU A 114 -17.00 -6.53 4.51
C GLU A 114 -18.15 -5.59 4.91
N SER A 115 -18.50 -5.54 6.20
CA SER A 115 -19.55 -4.62 6.69
C SER A 115 -19.23 -3.14 6.45
N TYR A 116 -17.95 -2.76 6.50
CA TYR A 116 -17.53 -1.39 6.23
C TYR A 116 -17.69 -1.03 4.75
N TYR A 117 -17.23 -1.90 3.86
CA TYR A 117 -17.33 -1.71 2.41
C TYR A 117 -18.77 -1.68 1.96
N ASP A 118 -19.61 -2.60 2.46
CA ASP A 118 -21.06 -2.58 2.19
C ASP A 118 -21.68 -1.24 2.54
N ARG A 119 -21.31 -0.67 3.69
CA ARG A 119 -21.87 0.60 4.13
C ARG A 119 -21.45 1.77 3.24
N ILE A 120 -20.20 1.79 2.78
CA ILE A 120 -19.74 2.79 1.81
C ILE A 120 -20.45 2.55 0.48
N ALA A 121 -20.51 1.32 0.00
CA ALA A 121 -21.16 0.93 -1.25
C ALA A 121 -22.64 1.35 -1.28
N GLU A 122 -23.41 1.13 -0.21
CA GLU A 122 -24.78 1.63 -0.04
C GLU A 122 -24.86 3.16 -0.24
N ARG A 123 -23.92 3.91 0.35
CA ARG A 123 -23.85 5.36 0.17
C ARG A 123 -23.52 5.72 -1.27
N LEU A 124 -22.60 5.02 -1.93
CA LEU A 124 -22.22 5.26 -3.33
C LEU A 124 -23.40 4.97 -4.29
N VAL A 125 -24.15 3.88 -4.06
CA VAL A 125 -25.39 3.57 -4.78
C VAL A 125 -26.41 4.68 -4.59
N SER A 126 -26.63 5.14 -3.35
CA SER A 126 -27.56 6.25 -3.08
C SER A 126 -27.13 7.58 -3.71
N SER A 127 -25.84 7.72 -4.00
CA SER A 127 -25.24 8.90 -4.63
C SER A 127 -25.10 8.75 -6.15
N GLN A 128 -25.64 7.66 -6.73
CA GLN A 128 -25.65 7.38 -8.16
C GLN A 128 -24.26 7.43 -8.81
N VAL A 129 -23.26 6.82 -8.14
CA VAL A 129 -21.93 6.64 -8.73
C VAL A 129 -22.02 5.64 -9.88
N GLU A 130 -21.51 6.03 -11.06
CA GLU A 130 -21.55 5.23 -12.29
C GLU A 130 -20.14 4.85 -12.77
N GLY A 131 -20.05 3.78 -13.56
CA GLY A 131 -18.82 3.36 -14.25
C GLY A 131 -17.71 2.76 -13.37
N ILE A 132 -18.04 2.41 -12.12
CA ILE A 132 -17.22 1.61 -11.21
C ILE A 132 -18.16 0.85 -10.29
N ASP A 133 -17.85 -0.41 -9.99
CA ASP A 133 -18.65 -1.19 -9.04
C ASP A 133 -18.61 -0.52 -7.64
N PRO A 134 -19.74 -0.38 -6.94
CA PRO A 134 -19.78 0.31 -5.64
C PRO A 134 -18.90 -0.33 -4.57
N VAL A 135 -18.73 -1.66 -4.57
CA VAL A 135 -17.88 -2.36 -3.62
C VAL A 135 -16.42 -2.15 -3.98
N ASP A 136 -16.07 -2.17 -5.27
CA ASP A 136 -14.72 -1.85 -5.74
C ASP A 136 -14.31 -0.41 -5.44
N ALA A 137 -15.24 0.53 -5.60
CA ALA A 137 -15.04 1.91 -5.20
C ALA A 137 -14.84 2.01 -3.68
N ALA A 138 -15.71 1.41 -2.87
CA ALA A 138 -15.59 1.41 -1.41
C ALA A 138 -14.25 0.86 -0.91
N MET A 139 -13.82 -0.27 -1.48
CA MET A 139 -12.50 -0.87 -1.23
C MET A 139 -11.39 0.10 -1.63
N THR A 140 -11.43 0.66 -2.84
CA THR A 140 -10.40 1.60 -3.34
C THR A 140 -10.26 2.82 -2.43
N LEU A 141 -11.38 3.45 -2.05
CA LEU A 141 -11.38 4.61 -1.15
C LEU A 141 -10.72 4.22 0.18
N THR A 142 -11.15 3.13 0.80
CA THR A 142 -10.62 2.69 2.09
C THR A 142 -9.13 2.35 2.02
N THR A 143 -8.71 1.65 0.96
CA THR A 143 -7.30 1.32 0.71
C THR A 143 -6.44 2.56 0.59
N LEU A 144 -6.88 3.55 -0.19
CA LEU A 144 -6.15 4.81 -0.34
C LEU A 144 -6.05 5.57 0.98
N VAL A 145 -7.17 5.74 1.69
CA VAL A 145 -7.20 6.49 2.95
C VAL A 145 -6.34 5.81 4.01
N ASN A 146 -6.39 4.49 4.12
CA ASN A 146 -5.54 3.73 5.03
C ASN A 146 -4.06 3.87 4.66
N ARG A 147 -3.71 3.68 3.39
CA ARG A 147 -2.31 3.71 2.96
C ARG A 147 -1.70 5.10 3.11
N PHE A 148 -2.49 6.13 2.82
CA PHE A 148 -2.09 7.51 2.95
C PHE A 148 -1.85 7.92 4.41
N ASN A 149 -2.73 7.51 5.33
CA ASN A 149 -2.52 7.75 6.76
C ASN A 149 -1.35 6.96 7.33
N TYR A 150 -1.14 5.72 6.85
CA TYR A 150 0.06 4.96 7.20
C TYR A 150 1.33 5.72 6.82
N PHE A 151 1.41 6.28 5.62
CA PHE A 151 2.58 7.06 5.20
C PHE A 151 2.76 8.35 6.00
N ARG A 152 1.68 9.07 6.28
CA ARG A 152 1.71 10.24 7.18
C ARG A 152 2.25 9.87 8.56
N HIS A 153 1.88 8.72 9.10
CA HIS A 153 2.33 8.26 10.41
C HIS A 153 3.76 7.68 10.37
N SER A 154 4.17 7.04 9.28
CA SER A 154 5.49 6.41 9.14
C SER A 154 6.59 7.38 8.65
N GLY A 155 6.29 8.68 8.47
CA GLY A 155 7.22 9.68 7.93
C GLY A 155 7.52 9.50 6.44
N PHE A 156 6.78 8.66 5.74
CA PHE A 156 6.94 8.49 4.30
C PHE A 156 6.28 9.68 3.59
N GLY A 157 7.09 10.51 2.92
CA GLY A 157 6.63 11.77 2.32
C GLY A 157 6.92 13.03 3.15
N ASP A 158 7.83 12.95 4.13
CA ASP A 158 8.34 14.08 4.89
C ASP A 158 8.65 15.29 3.98
N GLY A 159 7.92 16.39 4.20
CA GLY A 159 8.06 17.65 3.45
C GLY A 159 6.76 18.23 2.88
N LEU A 160 5.66 17.48 2.87
CA LEU A 160 4.33 17.97 2.45
C LEU A 160 3.44 18.29 3.67
N PRO A 161 2.80 19.48 3.75
CA PRO A 161 1.85 19.80 4.81
C PRO A 161 0.66 18.84 4.84
N VAL A 162 0.20 18.47 6.05
CA VAL A 162 -0.90 17.50 6.25
C VAL A 162 -2.20 18.00 5.62
N GLU A 163 -2.49 19.29 5.73
CA GLU A 163 -3.68 19.91 5.16
C GLU A 163 -3.68 19.75 3.64
N LYS A 164 -2.54 20.03 3.00
CA LYS A 164 -2.35 19.86 1.56
C LYS A 164 -2.54 18.41 1.14
N LEU A 165 -2.04 17.47 1.94
CA LEU A 165 -2.19 16.04 1.70
C LEU A 165 -3.67 15.61 1.72
N VAL A 166 -4.44 16.03 2.74
CA VAL A 166 -5.88 15.72 2.86
C VAL A 166 -6.69 16.36 1.73
N ASP A 167 -6.45 17.63 1.41
CA ASP A 167 -7.15 18.36 0.36
C ASP A 167 -6.98 17.67 -1.01
N ASN A 168 -5.74 17.31 -1.35
CA ASN A 168 -5.41 16.71 -2.63
C ASN A 168 -5.91 15.26 -2.73
N LEU A 169 -5.87 14.50 -1.63
CA LEU A 169 -6.50 13.19 -1.59
C LEU A 169 -8.02 13.30 -1.79
N ALA A 170 -8.68 14.27 -1.16
CA ALA A 170 -10.11 14.53 -1.36
C ALA A 170 -10.44 14.77 -2.84
N VAL A 171 -9.60 15.55 -3.55
CA VAL A 171 -9.77 15.80 -4.99
C VAL A 171 -9.68 14.50 -5.78
N VAL A 172 -8.68 13.65 -5.51
CA VAL A 172 -8.54 12.37 -6.24
C VAL A 172 -9.70 11.44 -5.94
N LEU A 173 -10.13 11.30 -4.68
CA LEU A 173 -11.28 10.47 -4.33
C LEU A 173 -12.58 10.99 -4.97
N GLN A 174 -12.77 12.30 -5.02
CA GLN A 174 -13.90 12.94 -5.69
C GLN A 174 -13.91 12.62 -7.19
N LEU A 175 -12.74 12.64 -7.85
CA LEU A 175 -12.62 12.32 -9.27
C LEU A 175 -12.74 10.82 -9.57
N ILE A 176 -12.27 9.95 -8.66
CA ILE A 176 -12.54 8.51 -8.73
C ILE A 176 -14.05 8.26 -8.70
N LEU A 177 -14.79 8.90 -7.80
CA LEU A 177 -16.24 8.69 -7.72
C LEU A 177 -17.01 9.41 -8.83
N PHE A 178 -16.63 10.63 -9.14
CA PHE A 178 -17.33 11.53 -10.05
C PHE A 178 -16.36 12.22 -11.02
N PRO A 179 -15.94 11.54 -12.11
CA PRO A 179 -14.90 12.03 -13.03
C PRO A 179 -15.22 13.37 -13.70
N HIS A 180 -16.51 13.70 -13.83
CA HIS A 180 -17.00 14.94 -14.43
C HIS A 180 -17.32 16.03 -13.40
N THR A 181 -16.75 15.94 -12.19
CA THR A 181 -16.93 16.98 -11.16
C THR A 181 -16.47 18.34 -11.70
N PRO A 182 -17.33 19.38 -11.69
CA PRO A 182 -16.97 20.70 -12.18
C PRO A 182 -15.91 21.34 -11.27
N ALA A 183 -15.00 22.13 -11.84
CA ALA A 183 -13.94 22.79 -11.08
C ALA A 183 -14.47 23.68 -9.93
N SER A 184 -15.69 24.21 -10.05
CA SER A 184 -16.37 25.00 -9.01
C SER A 184 -16.63 24.20 -7.72
N ALA A 185 -16.70 22.87 -7.77
CA ALA A 185 -16.82 22.04 -6.58
C ALA A 185 -15.58 22.14 -5.67
N PHE A 186 -14.43 22.50 -6.22
CA PHE A 186 -13.17 22.64 -5.48
C PHE A 186 -12.87 24.09 -5.06
N ALA A 187 -13.80 25.03 -5.28
CA ALA A 187 -13.55 26.46 -5.06
C ALA A 187 -13.08 26.80 -3.64
N GLN A 188 -13.49 26.00 -2.64
CA GLN A 188 -13.10 26.19 -1.24
C GLN A 188 -11.60 25.96 -0.97
N LEU A 189 -10.90 25.19 -1.82
CA LEU A 189 -9.46 24.96 -1.69
C LEU A 189 -8.62 26.17 -2.14
N GLY A 190 -9.26 27.22 -2.68
CA GLY A 190 -8.59 28.40 -3.21
C GLY A 190 -7.90 28.17 -4.55
N ALA A 191 -7.57 29.27 -5.25
CA ALA A 191 -6.87 29.22 -6.53
C ALA A 191 -5.39 28.79 -6.41
N GLU A 192 -4.86 28.64 -5.20
CA GLU A 192 -3.45 28.28 -4.96
C GLU A 192 -3.11 26.83 -5.33
N GLY A 193 -4.12 25.98 -5.58
CA GLY A 193 -3.94 24.60 -6.05
C GLY A 193 -4.20 24.39 -7.55
N VAL A 194 -5.01 25.24 -8.20
CA VAL A 194 -5.21 25.16 -9.67
C VAL A 194 -3.86 25.47 -10.26
N GLY A 195 -3.26 24.50 -10.97
CA GLY A 195 -1.90 24.59 -11.48
C GLY A 195 -1.61 25.94 -12.12
N SER A 196 -1.13 26.90 -11.33
CA SER A 196 -0.13 27.83 -11.78
C SER A 196 0.92 26.91 -12.35
N ALA A 197 1.18 27.05 -13.65
CA ALA A 197 2.39 26.57 -14.28
C ALA A 197 3.57 27.18 -13.51
N ARG A 198 3.84 26.67 -12.30
CA ARG A 198 5.11 26.83 -11.63
C ARG A 198 6.05 26.19 -12.63
N ALA A 199 6.92 27.03 -13.21
CA ALA A 199 8.06 26.58 -14.00
C ALA A 199 8.58 25.30 -13.33
N PRO A 200 8.78 24.20 -14.10
CA PRO A 200 9.06 22.89 -13.54
C PRO A 200 10.04 23.08 -12.41
N ARG A 201 9.58 22.93 -11.16
CA ARG A 201 10.54 22.83 -10.06
C ARG A 201 11.28 21.59 -10.47
N PRO A 202 12.60 21.68 -10.76
CA PRO A 202 13.34 20.45 -10.95
C PRO A 202 13.00 19.65 -9.70
N VAL A 203 12.35 18.50 -9.87
CA VAL A 203 12.28 17.47 -8.83
C VAL A 203 13.67 17.53 -8.24
N ARG A 204 13.77 17.93 -6.96
CA ARG A 204 15.05 18.24 -6.35
C ARG A 204 15.74 16.88 -6.25
N ARG A 205 16.33 16.44 -7.37
CA ARG A 205 17.23 15.33 -7.48
C ARG A 205 18.26 15.69 -6.42
N PRO A 206 18.36 14.95 -5.32
CA PRO A 206 19.62 14.97 -4.60
C PRO A 206 20.67 14.71 -5.70
N PRO A 207 21.69 15.55 -5.85
CA PRO A 207 22.69 15.33 -6.89
C PRO A 207 23.13 13.87 -6.76
N LEU A 208 23.00 13.12 -7.86
CA LEU A 208 23.55 11.78 -7.97
C LEU A 208 25.05 11.93 -7.71
N ALA A 209 25.47 11.84 -6.45
CA ALA A 209 26.70 11.13 -6.18
C ALA A 209 26.44 9.77 -6.82
N ALA A 210 27.19 9.46 -7.89
CA ALA A 210 27.05 8.23 -8.64
C ALA A 210 26.82 7.11 -7.62
N VAL A 211 25.59 6.62 -7.53
CA VAL A 211 25.31 5.48 -6.66
C VAL A 211 26.12 4.38 -7.32
N PRO A 212 27.19 3.88 -6.68
CA PRO A 212 27.99 2.85 -7.31
C PRO A 212 27.04 1.71 -7.68
N SER A 213 27.16 1.21 -8.92
CA SER A 213 26.50 -0.05 -9.29
C SER A 213 26.78 -1.06 -8.16
N PRO A 214 25.76 -1.77 -7.68
CA PRO A 214 25.84 -2.46 -6.40
C PRO A 214 26.94 -3.54 -6.43
N PRO A 215 27.40 -4.01 -5.25
CA PRO A 215 28.08 -5.30 -5.10
C PRO A 215 27.10 -6.49 -5.09
N VAL A 216 25.82 -6.30 -5.46
CA VAL A 216 24.85 -7.38 -5.67
C VAL A 216 25.20 -8.39 -6.80
N PRO A 217 26.19 -8.17 -7.71
CA PRO A 217 26.61 -9.21 -8.64
C PRO A 217 26.99 -10.52 -7.96
N GLU A 218 27.54 -10.52 -6.73
CA GLU A 218 28.07 -11.74 -6.12
C GLU A 218 27.04 -12.87 -6.00
N VAL A 219 25.77 -12.58 -5.71
CA VAL A 219 24.75 -13.62 -5.51
C VAL A 219 24.16 -14.10 -6.85
N THR A 220 23.90 -13.20 -7.80
CA THR A 220 23.38 -13.58 -9.13
C THR A 220 24.45 -14.20 -10.03
N GLU A 221 25.70 -13.72 -9.95
CA GLU A 221 26.86 -14.33 -10.62
C GLU A 221 27.19 -15.71 -10.05
N ARG A 222 27.02 -15.92 -8.72
CA ARG A 222 27.18 -17.24 -8.07
C ARG A 222 26.29 -18.32 -8.67
N PHE A 223 25.17 -17.94 -9.30
CA PHE A 223 24.25 -18.88 -9.94
C PHE A 223 24.42 -18.99 -11.46
N ALA A 224 25.14 -18.06 -12.11
CA ALA A 224 25.28 -18.02 -13.55
C ALA A 224 26.04 -19.23 -14.13
N SER A 225 26.97 -19.81 -13.36
CA SER A 225 27.78 -20.96 -13.76
C SER A 225 27.25 -22.32 -13.27
N LEU A 226 26.03 -22.36 -12.72
CA LEU A 226 25.45 -23.61 -12.22
C LEU A 226 25.03 -24.54 -13.36
N SER A 227 25.10 -25.85 -13.10
CA SER A 227 24.53 -26.84 -14.02
C SER A 227 23.01 -26.67 -14.12
N PRO A 228 22.36 -27.08 -15.22
CA PRO A 228 20.91 -26.94 -15.38
C PRO A 228 20.10 -27.50 -14.21
N ARG A 229 20.55 -28.64 -13.64
CA ARG A 229 19.93 -29.25 -12.47
C ARG A 229 20.08 -28.38 -11.22
N ALA A 230 21.27 -27.82 -10.99
CA ALA A 230 21.53 -26.96 -9.84
C ALA A 230 20.74 -25.64 -9.96
N SER A 231 20.67 -25.05 -11.15
CA SER A 231 19.87 -23.84 -11.40
C SER A 231 18.38 -24.09 -11.18
N ALA A 232 17.86 -25.25 -11.61
CA ALA A 232 16.47 -25.63 -11.32
C ALA A 232 16.21 -25.78 -9.81
N THR A 233 17.14 -26.37 -9.05
CA THR A 233 17.05 -26.46 -7.59
C THR A 233 17.08 -25.07 -6.93
N VAL A 234 17.97 -24.18 -7.37
CA VAL A 234 18.03 -22.80 -6.86
C VAL A 234 16.71 -22.07 -7.14
N ARG A 235 16.13 -22.23 -8.34
CA ARG A 235 14.83 -21.67 -8.66
C ARG A 235 13.72 -22.18 -7.75
N GLN A 236 13.69 -23.48 -7.50
CA GLN A 236 12.71 -24.09 -6.59
C GLN A 236 12.79 -23.51 -5.17
N ILE A 237 13.99 -23.22 -4.66
CA ILE A 237 14.19 -22.56 -3.35
C ILE A 237 13.71 -21.11 -3.39
N LEU A 238 14.01 -20.38 -4.47
CA LEU A 238 13.62 -18.97 -4.62
C LEU A 238 12.10 -18.81 -4.76
N ASP A 239 11.43 -19.67 -5.53
CA ASP A 239 9.97 -19.66 -5.67
C ASP A 239 9.28 -20.03 -4.33
N ALA A 240 9.84 -20.98 -3.58
CA ALA A 240 9.37 -21.27 -2.22
C ALA A 240 9.59 -20.07 -1.26
N GLY A 241 10.72 -19.38 -1.39
CA GLY A 241 11.00 -18.15 -0.64
C GLY A 241 9.98 -17.04 -0.92
N ILE A 242 9.65 -16.82 -2.21
CA ILE A 242 8.60 -15.89 -2.64
C ILE A 242 7.29 -16.19 -1.94
N GLN A 243 6.85 -17.46 -1.96
CA GLN A 243 5.60 -17.87 -1.33
C GLN A 243 5.61 -17.64 0.18
N CYS A 244 6.67 -18.10 0.87
CA CYS A 244 6.77 -17.94 2.32
C CYS A 244 6.76 -16.45 2.73
N PHE A 245 7.52 -15.60 2.02
CA PHE A 245 7.58 -14.17 2.31
C PHE A 245 6.26 -13.46 2.01
N ALA A 246 5.52 -13.86 0.97
CA ALA A 246 4.20 -13.31 0.69
C ALA A 246 3.17 -13.68 1.77
N GLU A 247 3.17 -14.94 2.23
CA GLU A 247 2.19 -15.44 3.19
C GLU A 247 2.42 -14.94 4.62
N ARG A 248 3.69 -14.82 5.06
CA ARG A 248 4.03 -14.60 6.47
C ARG A 248 4.96 -13.40 6.71
N GLY A 249 5.44 -12.77 5.64
CA GLY A 249 6.50 -11.79 5.72
C GLY A 249 7.89 -12.41 5.93
N TYR A 250 8.92 -11.59 5.75
CA TYR A 250 10.31 -12.03 5.86
C TYR A 250 10.67 -12.50 7.28
N HIS A 251 10.29 -11.74 8.31
CA HIS A 251 10.72 -12.01 9.69
C HIS A 251 10.14 -13.31 10.26
N LEU A 252 8.90 -13.66 9.92
CA LEU A 252 8.21 -14.86 10.41
C LEU A 252 8.44 -16.10 9.53
N SER A 253 9.18 -15.97 8.42
CA SER A 253 9.55 -17.10 7.58
C SER A 253 10.90 -17.68 8.01
N PHE A 254 11.00 -18.99 8.19
CA PHE A 254 12.25 -19.67 8.54
C PHE A 254 12.78 -20.53 7.39
N VAL A 255 14.07 -20.90 7.43
CA VAL A 255 14.69 -21.79 6.43
C VAL A 255 13.95 -23.13 6.34
N ASP A 256 13.45 -23.63 7.47
CA ASP A 256 12.66 -24.88 7.51
C ASP A 256 11.33 -24.75 6.76
N ASP A 257 10.66 -23.60 6.84
CA ASP A 257 9.45 -23.34 6.06
C ASP A 257 9.76 -23.36 4.56
N ILE A 258 10.84 -22.68 4.16
CA ILE A 258 11.23 -22.54 2.76
C ILE A 258 11.57 -23.90 2.14
N VAL A 259 12.37 -24.72 2.83
CA VAL A 259 12.73 -26.04 2.29
C VAL A 259 11.56 -27.02 2.33
N ALA A 260 10.64 -26.89 3.31
CA ALA A 260 9.42 -27.67 3.35
C ALA A 260 8.50 -27.32 2.17
N THR A 261 8.27 -26.02 1.91
CA THR A 261 7.52 -25.52 0.74
C THR A 261 8.17 -25.95 -0.57
N ALA A 262 9.50 -25.93 -0.64
CA ALA A 262 10.25 -26.41 -1.80
C ALA A 262 10.24 -27.94 -1.94
N GLY A 263 9.85 -28.71 -0.92
CA GLY A 263 9.98 -30.18 -0.94
C GLY A 263 11.43 -30.67 -0.94
N LEU A 264 12.34 -29.94 -0.30
CA LEU A 264 13.78 -30.19 -0.26
C LEU A 264 14.27 -30.46 1.18
N ALA A 265 15.38 -31.18 1.30
CA ALA A 265 16.06 -31.34 2.59
C ALA A 265 16.78 -30.05 2.98
N ARG A 266 16.83 -29.73 4.29
CA ARG A 266 17.49 -28.53 4.85
C ARG A 266 18.92 -28.32 4.34
N GLY A 267 19.73 -29.38 4.23
CA GLY A 267 21.10 -29.29 3.70
C GLY A 267 21.19 -28.80 2.25
N THR A 268 20.12 -28.92 1.46
CA THR A 268 20.04 -28.41 0.08
C THR A 268 20.05 -26.88 0.05
N PHE A 269 19.42 -26.22 1.03
CA PHE A 269 19.43 -24.77 1.15
C PHE A 269 20.86 -24.26 1.38
N TYR A 270 21.52 -24.81 2.39
CA TYR A 270 22.88 -24.43 2.79
C TYR A 270 23.97 -24.77 1.76
N LYS A 271 23.62 -25.53 0.72
CA LYS A 271 24.50 -25.70 -0.44
C LYS A 271 24.60 -24.42 -1.29
N TYR A 272 23.56 -23.60 -1.31
CA TYR A 272 23.43 -22.44 -2.21
C TYR A 272 23.36 -21.10 -1.48
N PHE A 273 22.82 -21.07 -0.27
CA PHE A 273 22.62 -19.87 0.54
C PHE A 273 23.15 -20.10 1.95
N ASP A 274 23.93 -19.16 2.48
CA ASP A 274 24.53 -19.28 3.80
C ASP A 274 23.49 -18.89 4.88
N GLU A 275 22.63 -17.93 4.55
CA GLU A 275 21.52 -17.47 5.40
C GLU A 275 20.24 -17.13 4.61
N LYS A 276 19.12 -16.96 5.33
CA LYS A 276 17.83 -16.50 4.76
C LYS A 276 17.95 -15.13 4.08
N LEU A 277 18.87 -14.28 4.57
CA LEU A 277 19.11 -12.96 3.99
C LEU A 277 19.74 -13.06 2.59
N ASP A 278 20.58 -14.05 2.31
CA ASP A 278 21.11 -14.27 0.96
C ASP A 278 20.00 -14.58 -0.05
N LEU A 279 18.99 -15.35 0.39
CA LEU A 279 17.80 -15.61 -0.41
C LEU A 279 17.03 -14.32 -0.69
N LEU A 280 16.80 -13.49 0.34
CA LEU A 280 16.12 -12.20 0.18
C LEU A 280 16.90 -11.26 -0.74
N LEU A 281 18.24 -11.25 -0.68
CA LEU A 281 19.09 -10.44 -1.55
C LEU A 281 19.00 -10.91 -3.00
N ALA A 282 19.03 -12.22 -3.25
CA ALA A 282 18.84 -12.80 -4.59
C ALA A 282 17.48 -12.40 -5.17
N LEU A 283 16.40 -12.56 -4.39
CA LEU A 283 15.05 -12.17 -4.79
C LEU A 283 14.91 -10.66 -4.98
N SER A 284 15.57 -9.86 -4.13
CA SER A 284 15.56 -8.40 -4.25
C SER A 284 16.27 -7.94 -5.53
N ALA A 285 17.35 -8.61 -5.91
CA ALA A 285 18.03 -8.36 -7.19
C ALA A 285 17.10 -8.63 -8.37
N GLU A 286 16.43 -9.80 -8.40
CA GLU A 286 15.45 -10.17 -9.43
C GLU A 286 14.31 -9.15 -9.52
N ALA A 287 13.71 -8.82 -8.38
CA ALA A 287 12.60 -7.88 -8.31
C ALA A 287 13.03 -6.46 -8.74
N SER A 288 14.22 -6.01 -8.34
CA SER A 288 14.73 -4.67 -8.71
C SER A 288 14.97 -4.53 -10.21
N ALA A 289 15.45 -5.59 -10.87
CA ALA A 289 15.65 -5.60 -12.32
C ALA A 289 14.31 -5.47 -13.07
N VAL A 290 13.27 -6.18 -12.61
CA VAL A 290 11.91 -6.05 -13.17
C VAL A 290 11.34 -4.66 -12.90
N SER A 291 11.48 -4.15 -11.68
CA SER A 291 11.04 -2.80 -11.30
C SER A 291 11.70 -1.72 -12.17
N THR A 292 13.00 -1.82 -12.43
CA THR A 292 13.76 -0.89 -13.29
C THR A 292 13.21 -0.92 -14.72
N ARG A 293 12.96 -2.11 -15.27
CA ARG A 293 12.37 -2.26 -16.61
C ARG A 293 10.98 -1.61 -16.68
N LEU A 294 10.11 -1.88 -15.70
CA LEU A 294 8.78 -1.27 -15.62
C LEU A 294 8.87 0.26 -15.52
N GLY A 295 9.84 0.80 -14.76
CA GLY A 295 10.09 2.24 -14.67
C GLY A 295 10.48 2.88 -16.01
N VAL A 296 11.38 2.23 -16.76
CA VAL A 296 11.74 2.66 -18.12
C VAL A 296 10.54 2.62 -19.07
N GLU A 297 9.72 1.57 -18.98
CA GLU A 297 8.54 1.40 -19.84
C GLU A 297 7.49 2.49 -19.61
N ILE A 298 7.11 2.76 -18.35
CA ILE A 298 6.11 3.79 -18.03
C ILE A 298 6.60 5.20 -18.38
N ARG A 299 7.89 5.50 -18.14
CA ARG A 299 8.50 6.79 -18.54
C ARG A 299 8.41 7.00 -20.05
N GLY A 300 8.45 5.93 -20.84
CA GLY A 300 8.32 5.95 -22.29
C GLY A 300 6.88 5.99 -22.81
N ILE A 301 5.86 6.15 -21.95
CA ILE A 301 4.46 6.26 -22.35
C ILE A 301 4.10 7.73 -22.56
N THR A 302 3.69 8.05 -23.79
CA THR A 302 3.09 9.35 -24.12
C THR A 302 1.56 9.22 -24.09
N LEU A 303 0.87 10.04 -23.30
CA LEU A 303 -0.58 9.98 -23.16
C LEU A 303 -1.29 10.36 -24.46
N GLY A 304 -2.03 9.39 -25.00
CA GLY A 304 -2.83 9.42 -26.23
C GLY A 304 -3.45 8.04 -26.46
N PRO A 305 -4.25 7.82 -27.51
CA PRO A 305 -4.95 6.53 -27.71
C PRO A 305 -4.04 5.30 -27.64
N GLU A 306 -2.89 5.33 -28.31
CA GLU A 306 -1.91 4.24 -28.28
C GLU A 306 -1.20 4.12 -26.92
N GLY A 307 -0.84 5.26 -26.31
CA GLY A 307 -0.19 5.29 -25.01
C GLY A 307 -1.07 4.75 -23.89
N LEU A 308 -2.38 4.98 -23.95
CA LEU A 308 -3.35 4.43 -23.00
C LEU A 308 -3.45 2.91 -23.15
N GLY A 309 -3.38 2.37 -24.36
CA GLY A 309 -3.25 0.92 -24.59
C GLY A 309 -1.97 0.33 -23.99
N ARG A 310 -0.83 1.03 -24.16
CA ARG A 310 0.45 0.64 -23.53
C ARG A 310 0.40 0.72 -22.00
N LEU A 311 -0.26 1.73 -21.44
CA LEU A 311 -0.44 1.87 -19.99
C LEU A 311 -1.27 0.71 -19.43
N ARG A 312 -2.29 0.23 -20.15
CA ARG A 312 -3.04 -0.97 -19.74
C ARG A 312 -2.14 -2.20 -19.65
N GLY A 313 -1.35 -2.47 -20.70
CA GLY A 313 -0.39 -3.57 -20.68
C GLY A 313 0.63 -3.45 -19.55
N TRP A 314 1.12 -2.23 -19.32
CA TRP A 314 2.02 -1.94 -18.20
C TRP A 314 1.38 -2.21 -16.84
N LEU A 315 0.09 -1.86 -16.64
CA LEU A 315 -0.62 -2.15 -15.39
C LEU A 315 -0.78 -3.66 -15.16
N SER A 316 -1.09 -4.44 -16.20
CA SER A 316 -1.13 -5.91 -16.11
C SER A 316 0.23 -6.50 -15.72
N ASP A 317 1.31 -6.05 -16.38
CA ASP A 317 2.68 -6.48 -16.07
C ASP A 317 3.10 -6.08 -14.65
N PHE A 318 2.72 -4.87 -14.22
CA PHE A 318 2.96 -4.40 -12.87
C PHE A 318 2.21 -5.24 -11.83
N VAL A 319 0.92 -5.57 -12.05
CA VAL A 319 0.15 -6.41 -11.13
C VAL A 319 0.78 -7.80 -11.01
N ALA A 320 1.18 -8.42 -12.13
CA ALA A 320 1.87 -9.70 -12.11
C ALA A 320 3.20 -9.64 -11.33
N PHE A 321 3.99 -8.58 -11.53
CA PHE A 321 5.21 -8.32 -10.77
C PHE A 321 4.92 -8.14 -9.28
N HIS A 322 3.95 -7.29 -8.93
CA HIS A 322 3.59 -6.96 -7.57
C HIS A 322 3.15 -8.20 -6.80
N LEU A 323 2.17 -8.95 -7.32
CA LEU A 323 1.66 -10.15 -6.66
C LEU A 323 2.73 -11.23 -6.48
N ARG A 324 3.66 -11.34 -7.44
CA ARG A 324 4.79 -12.29 -7.34
C ARG A 324 5.81 -11.86 -6.28
N TYR A 325 6.08 -10.57 -6.10
CA TYR A 325 7.19 -10.10 -5.26
C TYR A 325 6.73 -9.30 -4.03
N VAL A 326 5.44 -9.25 -3.70
CA VAL A 326 4.90 -8.43 -2.59
C VAL A 326 5.62 -8.69 -1.25
N GLY A 327 5.94 -9.95 -0.94
CA GLY A 327 6.68 -10.32 0.27
C GLY A 327 8.13 -9.80 0.31
N VAL A 328 8.74 -9.59 -0.87
CA VAL A 328 10.08 -9.03 -1.03
C VAL A 328 10.02 -7.51 -1.05
N THR A 329 9.15 -6.90 -1.87
CA THR A 329 9.05 -5.45 -2.02
C THR A 329 8.57 -4.76 -0.74
N ARG A 330 7.78 -5.45 0.10
CA ARG A 330 7.41 -4.99 1.45
C ARG A 330 8.64 -4.71 2.32
N THR A 331 9.69 -5.54 2.24
CA THR A 331 10.97 -5.34 2.97
C THR A 331 11.72 -4.08 2.53
N TRP A 332 11.43 -3.57 1.32
CA TRP A 332 12.00 -2.33 0.84
C TRP A 332 11.31 -1.12 1.47
N ILE A 333 9.96 -1.17 1.52
CA ILE A 333 9.12 -0.10 2.05
C ILE A 333 9.23 0.00 3.57
N GLU A 334 9.25 -1.13 4.27
CA GLU A 334 9.40 -1.17 5.73
C GLU A 334 10.83 -0.82 6.20
N ALA A 335 11.77 -0.68 5.27
CA ALA A 335 13.20 -0.52 5.57
C ALA A 335 13.74 -1.60 6.54
N ALA A 336 13.15 -2.79 6.51
CA ALA A 336 13.48 -3.92 7.39
C ALA A 336 13.71 -5.21 6.57
N PRO A 337 14.72 -6.04 6.89
CA PRO A 337 15.72 -5.86 7.96
C PRO A 337 16.70 -4.74 7.62
N GLN A 338 17.34 -4.17 8.65
CA GLN A 338 18.40 -3.19 8.49
C GLN A 338 19.68 -3.92 8.06
N ASP A 339 20.00 -3.88 6.77
CA ASP A 339 21.23 -4.44 6.22
C ASP A 339 21.72 -3.53 5.07
N PRO A 340 22.99 -3.08 5.08
CA PRO A 340 23.53 -2.19 4.05
C PRO A 340 23.40 -2.73 2.62
N ARG A 341 23.38 -4.06 2.43
CA ARG A 341 23.21 -4.71 1.12
C ARG A 341 21.80 -4.48 0.56
N LEU A 342 20.78 -4.42 1.42
CA LEU A 342 19.40 -4.08 1.01
C LEU A 342 19.22 -2.57 0.83
N ASP A 343 19.91 -1.74 1.61
CA ASP A 343 19.78 -0.28 1.53
C ASP A 343 20.21 0.29 0.17
N VAL A 344 21.11 -0.39 -0.54
CA VAL A 344 21.47 -0.02 -1.92
C VAL A 344 20.27 -0.23 -2.85
N VAL A 345 19.63 -1.40 -2.78
CA VAL A 345 18.45 -1.73 -3.61
C VAL A 345 17.29 -0.78 -3.29
N ARG A 346 17.02 -0.54 -2.01
CA ARG A 346 15.97 0.38 -1.55
C ARG A 346 16.13 1.79 -2.12
N ARG A 347 17.33 2.35 -2.02
CA ARG A 347 17.62 3.71 -2.50
C ARG A 347 17.46 3.82 -4.01
N GLN A 348 17.88 2.80 -4.75
CA GLN A 348 17.75 2.78 -6.20
C GLN A 348 16.27 2.74 -6.63
N VAL A 349 15.50 1.77 -6.10
CA VAL A 349 14.09 1.59 -6.43
C VAL A 349 13.25 2.81 -6.04
N GLY A 350 13.41 3.31 -4.81
CA GLY A 350 12.61 4.43 -4.30
C GLY A 350 12.81 5.74 -5.07
N HIS A 351 14.03 6.03 -5.53
CA HIS A 351 14.32 7.27 -6.25
C HIS A 351 13.82 7.24 -7.71
N GLU A 352 13.92 6.10 -8.39
CA GLU A 352 13.52 5.96 -9.79
C GLU A 352 12.00 5.95 -9.97
N MET A 353 11.27 5.23 -9.10
CA MET A 353 9.82 5.08 -9.20
C MET A 353 9.06 6.40 -9.17
N TRP A 354 9.44 7.33 -8.29
CA TRP A 354 8.74 8.61 -8.16
C TRP A 354 8.82 9.47 -9.43
N ALA A 355 10.03 9.58 -9.99
CA ALA A 355 10.28 10.37 -11.17
C ALA A 355 9.53 9.80 -12.39
N ASP A 356 9.38 8.47 -12.44
CA ASP A 356 8.68 7.78 -13.52
C ASP A 356 7.18 8.09 -13.51
N TYR A 357 6.54 8.05 -12.34
CA TYR A 357 5.11 8.37 -12.20
C TYR A 357 4.84 9.85 -12.43
N ALA A 358 5.68 10.73 -11.88
CA ALA A 358 5.56 12.17 -12.09
C ALA A 358 5.63 12.52 -13.59
N ALA A 359 6.55 11.92 -14.36
CA ALA A 359 6.68 12.17 -15.80
C ALA A 359 5.43 11.79 -16.61
N LEU A 360 4.71 10.73 -16.20
CA LEU A 360 3.42 10.38 -16.81
C LEU A 360 2.35 11.41 -16.44
N LEU A 361 2.28 11.77 -15.16
CA LEU A 361 1.25 12.65 -14.61
C LEU A 361 1.41 14.11 -15.04
N GLU A 362 2.61 14.56 -15.38
CA GLU A 362 2.89 15.90 -15.94
C GLU A 362 2.22 16.13 -17.30
N GLN A 363 1.93 15.06 -18.05
CA GLN A 363 1.27 15.14 -19.36
C GLN A 363 -0.24 15.42 -19.28
N VAL A 364 -0.81 15.42 -18.06
CA VAL A 364 -2.24 15.62 -17.82
C VAL A 364 -2.52 17.10 -17.56
N GLU A 365 -3.30 17.71 -18.45
CA GLU A 365 -3.86 19.05 -18.22
C GLU A 365 -4.96 19.00 -17.17
N ARG A 366 -4.85 19.83 -16.13
CA ARG A 366 -5.74 19.83 -14.96
C ARG A 366 -6.44 21.18 -14.81
N THR A 367 -7.74 21.13 -14.59
CA THR A 367 -8.59 22.29 -14.28
C THR A 367 -8.97 22.36 -12.80
N TYR A 368 -8.42 21.45 -11.99
CA TYR A 368 -8.69 21.26 -10.57
C TYR A 368 -7.40 21.32 -9.75
N PRO A 369 -7.50 21.60 -8.43
CA PRO A 369 -6.33 21.76 -7.58
C PRO A 369 -5.73 20.43 -7.15
N LEU A 370 -4.85 19.86 -7.98
CA LEU A 370 -4.11 18.64 -7.66
C LEU A 370 -2.61 18.86 -7.84
N ASP A 371 -1.88 18.82 -6.73
CA ASP A 371 -0.44 18.85 -6.64
C ASP A 371 0.16 17.57 -7.21
N LEU A 372 1.16 17.73 -8.06
CA LEU A 372 1.78 16.62 -8.79
C LEU A 372 2.48 15.64 -7.84
N ASP A 373 3.10 16.12 -6.76
CA ASP A 373 3.73 15.24 -5.80
C ASP A 373 2.66 14.40 -5.09
N VAL A 374 1.55 15.00 -4.66
CA VAL A 374 0.45 14.21 -4.06
C VAL A 374 -0.16 13.24 -5.08
N ALA A 375 -0.32 13.62 -6.35
CA ALA A 375 -0.80 12.73 -7.41
C ALA A 375 0.12 11.51 -7.60
N GLY A 376 1.45 11.72 -7.58
CA GLY A 376 2.44 10.65 -7.62
C GLY A 376 2.32 9.71 -6.41
N LEU A 377 2.05 10.27 -5.22
CA LEU A 377 1.86 9.47 -3.99
C LEU A 377 0.63 8.60 -4.10
N VAL A 378 -0.48 9.16 -4.56
CA VAL A 378 -1.72 8.41 -4.76
C VAL A 378 -1.54 7.32 -5.82
N PHE A 379 -0.85 7.61 -6.92
CA PHE A 379 -0.52 6.61 -7.94
C PHE A 379 0.28 5.45 -7.34
N PHE A 380 1.32 5.74 -6.55
CA PHE A 380 2.10 4.74 -5.84
C PHE A 380 1.25 3.93 -4.84
N CYS A 381 0.42 4.59 -4.03
CA CYS A 381 -0.49 3.93 -3.08
C CYS A 381 -1.43 2.94 -3.78
N LEU A 382 -1.99 3.32 -4.93
CA LEU A 382 -2.86 2.46 -5.73
C LEU A 382 -2.11 1.20 -6.16
N LEU A 383 -0.96 1.39 -6.81
CA LEU A 383 -0.14 0.28 -7.29
C LEU A 383 0.30 -0.66 -6.17
N GLU A 384 0.66 -0.10 -5.03
CA GLU A 384 1.28 -0.86 -3.97
C GLU A 384 0.28 -1.60 -3.06
N ARG A 385 -1.00 -1.20 -3.01
CA ARG A 385 -2.00 -1.87 -2.15
C ARG A 385 -3.23 -2.40 -2.84
N LEU A 386 -3.69 -1.75 -3.91
CA LEU A 386 -4.96 -2.14 -4.51
C LEU A 386 -4.92 -3.56 -5.11
N PRO A 387 -3.83 -4.01 -5.79
CA PRO A 387 -3.77 -5.38 -6.30
C PRO A 387 -3.92 -6.43 -5.20
N ASP A 388 -3.15 -6.30 -4.13
CA ASP A 388 -3.20 -7.23 -2.99
C ASP A 388 -4.57 -7.23 -2.32
N THR A 389 -5.18 -6.05 -2.14
CA THR A 389 -6.53 -5.95 -1.56
C THR A 389 -7.57 -6.62 -2.46
N ALA A 390 -7.50 -6.38 -3.78
CA ALA A 390 -8.45 -6.90 -4.75
C ALA A 390 -8.44 -8.44 -4.85
N VAL A 391 -7.25 -9.07 -4.82
CA VAL A 391 -7.14 -10.53 -4.94
C VAL A 391 -7.43 -11.26 -3.63
N ASN A 392 -7.36 -10.57 -2.48
CA ASN A 392 -7.63 -11.14 -1.16
C ASN A 392 -9.05 -10.82 -0.63
N MET A 393 -9.79 -9.92 -1.30
CA MET A 393 -11.18 -9.62 -0.97
C MET A 393 -12.09 -10.80 -1.33
N ALA A 394 -13.27 -10.91 -0.70
CA ALA A 394 -14.28 -11.90 -1.08
C ALA A 394 -15.40 -11.25 -1.93
N PRO A 395 -15.75 -11.79 -3.11
CA PRO A 395 -15.01 -12.83 -3.84
C PRO A 395 -13.66 -12.28 -4.38
N PRO A 396 -12.62 -13.13 -4.47
CA PRO A 396 -11.31 -12.69 -4.91
C PRO A 396 -11.30 -12.37 -6.40
N LYS A 397 -10.71 -11.23 -6.75
CA LYS A 397 -10.46 -10.87 -8.15
C LYS A 397 -9.28 -11.64 -8.71
N THR A 398 -9.37 -11.96 -9.99
CA THR A 398 -8.22 -12.40 -10.78
C THR A 398 -7.21 -11.25 -10.93
N PRO A 399 -5.93 -11.54 -11.24
CA PRO A 399 -4.93 -10.52 -11.52
C PRO A 399 -5.36 -9.54 -12.64
N ASP A 400 -6.06 -10.04 -13.66
CA ASP A 400 -6.56 -9.21 -14.77
C ASP A 400 -7.68 -8.26 -14.32
N GLU A 401 -8.60 -8.72 -13.48
CA GLU A 401 -9.64 -7.88 -12.88
C GLU A 401 -9.03 -6.82 -11.94
N ALA A 402 -7.99 -7.18 -11.18
CA ALA A 402 -7.26 -6.22 -10.35
C ALA A 402 -6.54 -5.15 -11.19
N ALA A 403 -5.93 -5.54 -12.32
CA ALA A 403 -5.31 -4.60 -13.26
C ALA A 403 -6.35 -3.69 -13.94
N ALA A 404 -7.52 -4.23 -14.31
CA ALA A 404 -8.61 -3.46 -14.88
C ALA A 404 -9.19 -2.45 -13.88
N LEU A 405 -9.36 -2.85 -12.62
CA LEU A 405 -9.77 -1.95 -11.54
C LEU A 405 -8.74 -0.83 -11.36
N LEU A 406 -7.44 -1.16 -11.26
CA LEU A 406 -6.35 -0.17 -11.21
C LEU A 406 -6.41 0.83 -12.36
N GLY A 407 -6.61 0.35 -13.59
CA GLY A 407 -6.78 1.19 -14.76
C GLY A 407 -7.95 2.16 -14.60
N THR A 408 -9.10 1.65 -14.18
CA THR A 408 -10.32 2.44 -13.96
C THR A 408 -10.10 3.55 -12.93
N VAL A 409 -9.47 3.25 -11.79
CA VAL A 409 -9.28 4.25 -10.72
C VAL A 409 -8.21 5.28 -11.08
N ILE A 410 -7.14 4.88 -11.78
CA ILE A 410 -6.10 5.80 -12.28
C ILE A 410 -6.67 6.73 -13.35
N GLU A 411 -7.43 6.18 -14.30
CA GLU A 411 -8.11 6.94 -15.35
C GLU A 411 -8.99 8.05 -14.75
N ARG A 412 -9.85 7.66 -13.82
CA ARG A 412 -10.86 8.54 -13.21
C ARG A 412 -10.20 9.57 -12.31
N GLY A 413 -9.29 9.13 -11.42
CA GLY A 413 -8.71 9.97 -10.38
C GLY A 413 -7.51 10.82 -10.80
N LEU A 414 -6.72 10.38 -11.79
CA LEU A 414 -5.40 10.95 -12.05
C LEU A 414 -5.17 11.37 -13.52
N LEU A 415 -5.93 10.83 -14.47
CA LEU A 415 -5.78 11.11 -15.91
C LEU A 415 -6.92 11.93 -16.53
N ASN A 416 -7.74 12.59 -15.70
CA ASN A 416 -8.86 13.43 -16.14
C ASN A 416 -9.90 12.65 -16.99
N GLY A 417 -10.17 11.39 -16.64
CA GLY A 417 -11.16 10.55 -17.31
C GLY A 417 -10.79 10.14 -18.74
N ARG A 418 -9.49 10.18 -19.11
CA ARG A 418 -9.01 9.70 -20.41
C ARG A 418 -9.05 8.16 -20.43
N PRO A 419 -9.92 7.53 -21.24
CA PRO A 419 -10.16 6.11 -21.15
C PRO A 419 -8.91 5.28 -21.39
N ILE A 420 -8.50 4.47 -20.41
CA ILE A 420 -7.50 3.40 -20.58
C ILE A 420 -8.15 2.22 -21.34
N GLY A 421 -8.99 2.53 -22.34
CA GLY A 421 -9.86 1.70 -23.17
C GLY A 421 -10.51 0.43 -22.55
N HIS A 422 -11.76 0.18 -22.88
CA HIS A 422 -12.26 -1.19 -22.83
C HIS A 422 -11.69 -1.97 -24.03
N ALA A 423 -11.46 -3.27 -23.88
CA ALA A 423 -11.31 -4.12 -25.06
C ALA A 423 -12.52 -3.85 -25.95
N ALA A 424 -12.29 -3.35 -27.16
CA ALA A 424 -13.30 -3.46 -28.19
C ALA A 424 -13.53 -4.97 -28.37
N ALA A 425 -14.74 -5.41 -28.03
CA ALA A 425 -15.19 -6.78 -28.23
C ALA A 425 -15.10 -7.18 -29.71
#